data_AF-A0A916X5X0-F1
#
_entry.id   AF-A0A916X5X0-F1
#
_cell.length_a   1.000
_cell.length_b   1.000
_cell.length_c   1.000
_cell.angle_alpha   90.00
_cell.angle_beta   90.00
_cell.angle_gamma   90.00
#
_symmetry.space_group_name_H-M   'P 1'
#
loop_
_entity.id
_entity.type
_entity.pdbx_description
1 polymer ?
#
loop_
_entity_poly.entity_id
_entity_poly.type
_entity_poly.pdbx_seq_one_letter_code
_entity_poly.pdbx_strand_id
1 'polypeptide(L)'
;MLGIIVVFCLGVVNFAAHKAVLESGHPILAQVPWFFRPLGGRLSLVVEFAMLLGALVMAASGSAGWAWLYALYTGLNGISAWLIFSGKV
;
A
#
# COMPACT_ATOMS: atom_id res chain seq x y z
N MET A 1 14.16 13.03 -11.05
CA MET A 1 14.36 13.08 -9.58
C MET A 1 13.08 13.34 -8.80
N LEU A 2 12.31 14.41 -9.07
CA LEU A 2 11.07 14.72 -8.34
C LEU A 2 10.07 13.55 -8.27
N GLY A 3 9.82 12.86 -9.38
CA GLY A 3 8.88 11.72 -9.42
C GLY A 3 9.29 10.55 -8.51
N ILE A 4 10.58 10.29 -8.35
CA ILE A 4 11.10 9.25 -7.44
C ILE A 4 10.84 9.64 -6.00
N ILE A 5 11.09 10.92 -5.64
CA ILE A 5 10.85 11.45 -4.29
C ILE A 5 9.35 11.35 -3.95
N VAL A 6 8.48 11.75 -4.88
CA VAL A 6 7.02 11.68 -4.68
C VAL A 6 6.55 10.23 -4.50
N VAL A 7 6.96 9.31 -5.38
CA VAL A 7 6.61 7.88 -5.30
C VAL A 7 7.12 7.27 -3.99
N PHE A 8 8.33 7.61 -3.57
CA PHE A 8 8.90 7.15 -2.31
C PHE A 8 8.08 7.64 -1.10
N CYS A 9 7.76 8.93 -1.03
CA CYS A 9 6.94 9.48 0.06
C CYS A 9 5.55 8.85 0.10
N LEU A 10 4.91 8.63 -1.06
CA LEU A 10 3.64 7.93 -1.16
C LEU A 10 3.76 6.49 -0.65
N GLY A 11 4.83 5.80 -1.00
CA GLY A 11 5.15 4.49 -0.45
C GLY A 11 5.22 4.51 1.08
N VAL A 12 5.99 5.43 1.68
CA VAL A 12 6.11 5.54 3.14
C VAL A 12 4.74 5.71 3.81
N VAL A 13 3.89 6.60 3.28
CA VAL A 13 2.54 6.82 3.81
C VAL A 13 1.67 5.57 3.67
N ASN A 14 1.72 4.91 2.50
CA ASN A 14 0.93 3.70 2.25
C ASN A 14 1.30 2.57 3.21
N PHE A 15 2.60 2.34 3.42
CA PHE A 15 3.11 1.36 4.36
C PHE A 15 2.71 1.68 5.81
N ALA A 16 2.80 2.94 6.21
CA ALA A 16 2.38 3.37 7.54
C ALA A 16 0.87 3.13 7.76
N ALA A 17 0.04 3.46 6.78
CA ALA A 17 -1.40 3.22 6.82
C ALA A 17 -1.73 1.72 6.88
N HIS A 18 -1.10 0.90 6.04
CA HIS A 18 -1.35 -0.54 6.02
C HIS A 18 -0.90 -1.22 7.31
N LYS A 19 0.26 -0.81 7.86
CA LYS A 19 0.73 -1.27 9.16
C LYS A 19 -0.24 -0.89 10.28
N ALA A 20 -0.75 0.34 10.27
CA ALA A 20 -1.73 0.81 11.26
C ALA A 20 -3.03 0.00 11.19
N VAL A 21 -3.51 -0.33 9.98
CA VAL A 21 -4.68 -1.22 9.80
C VAL A 21 -4.38 -2.62 10.34
N LEU A 22 -3.24 -3.23 10.01
CA LEU A 22 -2.86 -4.55 10.52
C LEU A 22 -2.74 -4.59 12.05
N GLU A 23 -2.16 -3.56 12.66
CA GLU A 23 -2.01 -3.46 14.11
C GLU A 23 -3.30 -3.08 14.83
N SER A 24 -4.29 -2.50 14.13
CA SER A 24 -5.60 -2.13 14.71
C SER A 24 -6.45 -3.33 15.17
N GLY A 25 -6.14 -4.55 14.73
CA GLY A 25 -6.85 -5.76 15.16
C GLY A 25 -8.33 -5.81 14.76
N HIS A 26 -8.75 -5.02 13.77
CA HIS A 26 -10.16 -4.90 13.39
C HIS A 26 -10.75 -6.26 12.93
N PRO A 27 -11.99 -6.62 13.31
CA PRO A 27 -12.60 -7.92 12.98
C PRO A 27 -12.72 -8.21 11.48
N ILE A 28 -12.62 -7.19 10.63
CA ILE A 28 -12.55 -7.36 9.16
C ILE A 28 -11.27 -8.11 8.73
N LEU A 29 -10.18 -8.02 9.50
CA LEU A 29 -8.95 -8.78 9.28
C LEU A 29 -9.16 -10.29 9.51
N ALA A 30 -10.15 -10.66 10.33
CA ALA A 30 -10.49 -12.07 10.55
C ALA A 30 -11.23 -12.70 9.35
N GLN A 31 -11.82 -11.87 8.48
CA GLN A 31 -12.45 -12.28 7.22
C GLN A 31 -11.47 -12.39 6.05
N VAL A 32 -10.20 -12.01 6.24
CA VAL A 32 -9.18 -12.13 5.20
C VAL A 32 -8.95 -13.62 4.90
N PRO A 33 -8.89 -14.03 3.61
CA PRO A 33 -8.80 -15.42 3.22
C PRO A 33 -7.69 -16.17 3.96
N TRP A 34 -7.95 -17.41 4.33
CA TRP A 34 -7.05 -18.27 5.11
C TRP A 34 -5.61 -18.33 4.58
N PHE A 35 -5.41 -18.09 3.27
CA PHE A 35 -4.13 -18.04 2.59
C PHE A 35 -3.21 -16.90 3.07
N PHE A 36 -3.78 -15.81 3.60
CA PHE A 36 -3.04 -14.67 4.15
C PHE A 36 -2.87 -14.74 5.69
N ARG A 37 -3.50 -15.71 6.36
CA ARG A 37 -3.35 -15.96 7.81
C ARG A 37 -1.94 -16.41 8.25
N PRO A 38 -1.17 -17.24 7.52
CA PRO A 38 0.11 -17.75 8.05
C PRO A 38 1.19 -16.68 8.19
N LEU A 39 1.06 -15.52 7.54
CA LEU A 39 1.94 -14.37 7.73
C LEU A 39 1.29 -13.19 8.49
N GLY A 40 0.10 -13.39 9.07
CA GLY A 40 -0.58 -12.35 9.86
C GLY A 40 -0.86 -11.07 9.07
N GLY A 41 -1.21 -11.19 7.79
CA GLY A 41 -1.43 -10.04 6.90
C GLY A 41 -0.15 -9.35 6.41
N ARG A 42 1.05 -9.75 6.85
CA ARG A 42 2.33 -9.17 6.37
C ARG A 42 2.63 -9.43 4.90
N LEU A 43 1.96 -10.40 4.27
CA LEU A 43 2.06 -10.62 2.83
C LEU A 43 1.61 -9.41 2.01
N SER A 44 0.62 -8.63 2.49
CA SER A 44 0.21 -7.42 1.79
C SER A 44 1.33 -6.38 1.74
N LEU A 45 2.10 -6.24 2.82
CA LEU A 45 3.27 -5.35 2.88
C LEU A 45 4.36 -5.78 1.89
N VAL A 46 4.54 -7.08 1.66
CA VAL A 46 5.50 -7.59 0.65
C VAL A 46 5.02 -7.23 -0.76
N VAL A 47 3.72 -7.37 -1.02
CA VAL A 47 3.11 -7.00 -2.31
C VAL A 47 3.21 -5.49 -2.55
N GLU A 48 2.94 -4.68 -1.53
CA GLU A 48 3.13 -3.23 -1.57
C GLU A 48 4.58 -2.84 -1.82
N PHE A 49 5.53 -3.59 -1.25
CA PHE A 49 6.96 -3.35 -1.45
C PHE A 49 7.36 -3.62 -2.89
N ALA A 50 6.92 -4.75 -3.43
CA ALA A 50 7.18 -5.11 -4.82
C ALA A 50 6.61 -4.07 -5.79
N MET A 51 5.40 -3.56 -5.54
CA MET A 51 4.83 -2.50 -6.36
C MET A 51 5.56 -1.16 -6.21
N LEU A 52 5.94 -0.76 -4.99
CA LEU A 52 6.73 0.46 -4.77
C LEU A 52 8.08 0.38 -5.48
N LEU A 53 8.78 -0.74 -5.34
CA LEU A 53 10.07 -0.98 -5.95
C LEU A 53 9.96 -0.91 -7.48
N GLY A 54 8.96 -1.57 -8.06
CA GLY A 54 8.67 -1.50 -9.49
C GLY A 54 8.41 -0.06 -9.96
N ALA A 55 7.59 0.69 -9.23
CA ALA A 55 7.30 2.08 -9.54
C ALA A 55 8.55 2.98 -9.45
N LEU A 56 9.42 2.77 -8.47
CA LEU A 56 10.69 3.51 -8.33
C LEU A 56 11.66 3.18 -9.46
N VAL A 57 11.80 1.90 -9.85
CA VAL A 57 12.63 1.48 -10.98
C VAL A 57 12.13 2.10 -12.28
N MET A 58 10.81 2.10 -12.51
CA MET A 58 10.22 2.71 -13.71
C MET A 58 10.29 4.24 -13.70
N ALA A 59 10.16 4.87 -12.54
CA ALA A 59 10.37 6.31 -12.40
C ALA A 59 11.85 6.69 -12.65
N ALA A 60 12.79 5.83 -12.25
CA ALA A 60 14.21 6.00 -12.51
C ALA A 60 14.58 5.82 -13.99
N SER A 61 13.87 4.97 -14.73
CA SER A 61 14.03 4.83 -16.18
C SER A 61 13.36 5.95 -17.00
N GLY A 62 12.76 6.95 -16.33
CA GLY A 62 12.14 8.11 -16.97
C GLY A 62 10.66 7.92 -17.35
N SER A 63 10.05 6.78 -16.99
CA SER A 63 8.66 6.50 -17.32
C SER A 63 7.70 7.07 -16.26
N ALA A 64 7.24 8.31 -16.50
CA ALA A 64 6.34 9.02 -15.59
C ALA A 64 4.95 8.36 -15.43
N GLY A 65 4.51 7.57 -16.41
CA GLY A 65 3.20 6.88 -16.37
C GLY A 65 3.08 5.89 -15.20
N TRP A 66 4.17 5.20 -14.87
CA TRP A 66 4.19 4.25 -13.75
C TRP A 66 4.14 4.94 -12.38
N ALA A 67 4.72 6.14 -12.27
CA ALA A 67 4.63 6.94 -11.06
C ALA A 67 3.17 7.38 -10.80
N TRP A 68 2.44 7.78 -11.85
CA TRP A 68 1.02 8.12 -11.75
C TRP A 68 0.14 6.92 -11.44
N LEU A 69 0.40 5.77 -12.06
CA LEU A 69 -0.30 4.52 -11.77
C LEU A 69 -0.13 4.14 -10.29
N TYR A 70 1.09 4.22 -9.78
CA TYR A 70 1.38 3.93 -8.37
C TYR A 70 0.75 4.94 -7.42
N ALA A 71 0.72 6.22 -7.79
CA ALA A 71 0.06 7.26 -7.01
C ALA A 71 -1.46 7.04 -6.91
N LEU A 72 -2.10 6.67 -8.02
CA LEU A 72 -3.52 6.32 -8.04
C LEU A 72 -3.80 5.08 -7.19
N TYR A 73 -3.02 4.02 -7.37
CA TYR A 73 -3.13 2.79 -6.59
C TYR A 73 -2.98 3.05 -5.08
N THR A 74 -1.97 3.84 -4.70
CA THR A 74 -1.72 4.23 -3.30
C THR A 74 -2.89 5.05 -2.73
N GLY A 75 -3.43 5.99 -3.51
CA GLY A 75 -4.59 6.77 -3.10
C GLY A 75 -5.82 5.90 -2.83
N LEU A 76 -6.09 4.93 -3.70
CA LEU A 76 -7.19 3.98 -3.52
C LEU A 76 -6.98 3.08 -2.29
N ASN A 77 -5.78 2.53 -2.10
CA ASN A 77 -5.45 1.76 -0.90
C ASN A 77 -5.60 2.58 0.38
N GLY A 78 -5.17 3.85 0.36
CA GLY A 78 -5.35 4.76 1.49
C GLY A 78 -6.82 5.03 1.81
N ILE A 79 -7.68 5.21 0.79
CA ILE A 79 -9.13 5.36 0.97
C ILE A 79 -9.73 4.08 1.55
N SER A 80 -9.37 2.91 1.01
CA SER A 80 -9.84 1.61 1.54
C SER A 80 -9.42 1.42 2.99
N ALA A 81 -8.17 1.71 3.34
CA ALA A 81 -7.66 1.66 4.70
C ALA A 81 -8.42 2.62 5.63
N TRP A 82 -8.70 3.85 5.18
CA TRP A 82 -9.45 4.84 5.95
C TRP A 82 -10.91 4.42 6.19
N LEU A 83 -11.57 3.84 5.19
CA LEU A 83 -12.94 3.35 5.32
C LEU A 83 -13.03 2.23 6.36
N ILE A 84 -12.08 1.29 6.32
CA ILE A 84 -11.95 0.20 7.30
C ILE A 84 -11.70 0.77 8.70
N PHE A 85 -10.71 1.66 8.84
CA PHE A 85 -10.35 2.22 10.14
C PHE A 85 -11.46 3.10 10.74
N SER A 86 -12.20 3.82 9.90
CA SER A 86 -13.31 4.67 10.34
C SER A 86 -14.58 3.89 10.70
N GLY A 87 -14.58 2.55 10.55
CA GLY A 87 -15.74 1.70 10.77
C GLY A 87 -16.91 2.01 9.82
N LYS A 88 -16.62 2.62 8.66
CA LYS A 88 -17.61 2.90 7.62
C LYS A 88 -17.87 1.68 6.74
N VAL A 89 -16.98 0.68 6.82
CA VAL A 89 -17.04 -0.64 6.19
C VAL A 89 -16.53 -1.68 7.18
#